data_AF-A0A1I6GA53-F1
#
_entry.id   AF-A0A1I6GA53-F1
#
_cell.length_a   1.000
_cell.length_b   1.000
_cell.length_c   1.000
_cell.angle_alpha   90.00
_cell.angle_beta   90.00
_cell.angle_gamma   90.00
#
_symmetry.space_group_name_H-M   'P 1'
#
loop_
_entity.id
_entity.type
_entity.pdbx_description
1 polymer ?
#
loop_
_entity_poly.entity_id
_entity_poly.type
_entity_poly.pdbx_seq_one_letter_code
_entity_poly.pdbx_strand_id
1 'polypeptide(L)'
;MATLTDAKRLVIKIGSALLVDAASGKLRQSWLTSLADDVARIRARGTDVVLVSSGSIALGRGVLGLPAAALPLEQSQAAAAVGQIRLARAYEEALAKHDIIAGQVLVTLEDSHDRRRYLNSRATMETMLSLGVTPIVNENDTIATDEIRYGDNDRLAAQVAVTIGADQLILLSDVDGLYTANPRISSDAKHLDIVEKITPEIEAMAGDVGSSLSKGGMITKIMAARIATEAGCAMAIALGTADSPLAALENGARTTWFAAQTDPQAARKRWIAAMKPAGSVTIDAGAQAALMRGNSLLPAGISAVTGQFGRGDIVAISDAKGVKLGQGLTRYTAAEARQIMGRRSDEIASVLGYEGRAALVHRDDMVL
;
A
#
# COMPACT_ATOMS: atom_id res chain seq x y z
N MET A 1 12.40 -12.56 -15.13
CA MET A 1 11.57 -12.89 -13.95
C MET A 1 11.74 -11.78 -12.93
N ALA A 2 10.72 -11.46 -12.14
CA ALA A 2 10.84 -10.42 -11.13
C ALA A 2 11.95 -10.81 -10.14
N THR A 3 12.92 -9.92 -9.96
CA THR A 3 13.95 -10.03 -8.93
C THR A 3 13.85 -8.81 -8.03
N LEU A 4 14.23 -8.92 -6.76
CA LEU A 4 14.13 -7.79 -5.83
C LEU A 4 14.88 -6.54 -6.34
N THR A 5 15.94 -6.74 -7.13
CA THR A 5 16.79 -5.68 -7.65
C THR A 5 16.13 -4.77 -8.68
N ASP A 6 15.00 -5.18 -9.26
CA ASP A 6 14.31 -4.42 -10.33
C ASP A 6 13.22 -3.47 -9.80
N ALA A 7 12.95 -3.47 -8.49
CA ALA A 7 11.86 -2.68 -7.91
C ALA A 7 12.20 -1.17 -7.89
N LYS A 8 11.34 -0.34 -8.49
CA LYS A 8 11.39 1.12 -8.28
C LYS A 8 10.65 1.51 -7.01
N ARG A 9 9.55 0.82 -6.71
CA ARG A 9 8.80 0.96 -5.47
C ARG A 9 8.50 -0.39 -4.84
N LEU A 10 8.95 -0.54 -3.60
CA LEU A 10 8.96 -1.78 -2.85
C LEU A 10 8.15 -1.62 -1.56
N VAL A 11 7.19 -2.53 -1.35
CA VAL A 11 6.51 -2.70 -0.07
C VAL A 11 7.07 -3.94 0.62
N ILE A 12 7.44 -3.83 1.89
CA ILE A 12 7.90 -4.98 2.70
C ILE A 12 6.95 -5.13 3.88
N LYS A 13 6.28 -6.27 3.96
CA LYS A 13 5.43 -6.63 5.09
C LYS A 13 6.20 -7.47 6.09
N ILE A 14 6.07 -7.12 7.35
CA ILE A 14 6.77 -7.76 8.46
C ILE A 14 5.75 -8.30 9.46
N GLY A 15 5.73 -9.62 9.64
CA GLY A 15 4.86 -10.26 10.63
C GLY A 15 5.31 -10.02 12.08
N SER A 16 4.36 -10.03 13.03
CA SER A 16 4.65 -9.82 14.45
C SER A 16 5.71 -10.77 15.02
N ALA A 17 5.72 -12.03 14.57
CA ALA A 17 6.67 -13.06 15.02
C ALA A 17 8.13 -12.78 14.61
N LEU A 18 8.34 -11.92 13.60
CA LEU A 18 9.68 -11.52 13.18
C LEU A 18 10.22 -10.36 14.04
N LEU A 19 9.32 -9.49 14.50
CA LEU A 19 9.67 -8.31 15.28
C LEU A 19 9.68 -8.55 16.79
N VAL A 20 8.81 -9.41 17.29
CA VAL A 20 8.64 -9.62 18.74
C VAL A 20 8.94 -11.06 19.07
N ASP A 21 9.88 -11.27 19.98
CA ASP A 21 10.22 -12.58 20.51
C ASP A 21 9.05 -13.15 21.32
N ALA A 22 8.59 -14.35 20.98
CA ALA A 22 7.39 -14.94 21.57
C ALA A 22 7.57 -15.30 23.05
N ALA A 23 8.78 -15.62 23.49
CA ALA A 23 9.05 -16.04 24.86
C ALA A 23 9.17 -14.84 25.81
N SER A 24 9.88 -13.80 25.40
CA SER A 24 10.15 -12.62 26.22
C SER A 24 9.17 -11.48 26.00
N GLY A 25 8.41 -11.48 24.89
CA GLY A 25 7.57 -10.36 24.47
C GLY A 25 8.35 -9.11 24.07
N LYS A 26 9.68 -9.21 23.95
CA LYS A 26 10.56 -8.09 23.64
C LYS A 26 10.78 -7.97 22.14
N LEU A 27 11.06 -6.74 21.71
CA LEU A 27 11.47 -6.45 20.34
C LEU A 27 12.81 -7.15 20.02
N ARG A 28 12.87 -7.79 18.86
CA ARG A 28 14.10 -8.36 18.27
C ARG A 28 14.94 -7.23 17.65
N GLN A 29 15.62 -6.46 18.50
CA GLN A 29 16.36 -5.26 18.09
C GLN A 29 17.46 -5.53 17.05
N SER A 30 18.19 -6.64 17.18
CA SER A 30 19.24 -7.01 16.22
C SER A 30 18.66 -7.27 14.84
N TRP A 31 17.57 -8.05 14.79
CA TRP A 31 16.86 -8.35 13.56
C TRP A 31 16.33 -7.08 12.88
N LEU A 32 15.67 -6.20 13.64
CA LEU A 32 15.17 -4.92 13.12
C LEU A 32 16.31 -4.02 12.60
N THR A 33 17.46 -4.01 13.28
CA THR A 33 18.64 -3.27 12.81
C THR A 33 19.14 -3.85 11.49
N SER A 34 19.24 -5.17 11.37
CA SER A 34 19.64 -5.81 10.11
C SER A 34 18.67 -5.56 8.95
N LEU A 35 17.37 -5.47 9.24
CA LEU A 35 16.37 -5.07 8.26
C LEU A 35 16.57 -3.60 7.84
N ALA A 36 16.90 -2.70 8.77
CA ALA A 36 17.20 -1.31 8.45
C ALA A 36 18.44 -1.18 7.56
N ASP A 37 19.47 -2.01 7.78
CA ASP A 37 20.65 -2.09 6.90
C ASP A 37 20.25 -2.52 5.47
N ASP A 38 19.37 -3.51 5.35
CA ASP A 38 18.79 -3.93 4.07
C ASP A 38 18.00 -2.82 3.37
N VAL A 39 17.13 -2.12 4.11
CA VAL A 39 16.35 -1.00 3.60
C VAL A 39 17.27 0.10 3.10
N ALA A 40 18.31 0.45 3.85
CA ALA A 40 19.30 1.45 3.44
C ALA A 40 19.99 1.07 2.13
N ARG A 41 20.43 -0.20 2.00
CA ARG A 41 21.06 -0.72 0.79
C ARG A 41 20.13 -0.74 -0.43
N ILE A 42 18.85 -1.03 -0.23
CA ILE A 42 17.83 -0.97 -1.29
C ILE A 42 17.60 0.49 -1.72
N ARG A 43 17.39 1.39 -0.75
CA ARG A 43 17.17 2.82 -1.01
C ARG A 43 18.35 3.49 -1.70
N ALA A 44 19.59 3.09 -1.38
CA ALA A 44 20.80 3.61 -2.02
C ALA A 44 20.83 3.40 -3.55
N ARG A 45 20.01 2.48 -4.09
CA ARG A 45 19.85 2.24 -5.53
C ARG A 45 18.76 3.10 -6.19
N GLY A 46 18.10 3.97 -5.43
CA GLY A 46 16.99 4.81 -5.90
C GLY A 46 15.61 4.16 -5.78
N THR A 47 15.47 3.06 -5.05
CA THR A 47 14.19 2.40 -4.79
C THR A 47 13.44 3.09 -3.65
N ASP A 48 12.17 3.44 -3.88
CA ASP A 48 11.22 3.85 -2.85
C ASP A 48 10.85 2.64 -1.98
N VAL A 49 10.98 2.75 -0.66
CA VAL A 49 10.67 1.66 0.26
C VAL A 49 9.58 2.06 1.26
N VAL A 50 8.57 1.21 1.38
CA VAL A 50 7.49 1.31 2.38
C VAL A 50 7.50 0.05 3.25
N LEU A 51 7.44 0.23 4.58
CA LEU A 51 7.38 -0.88 5.52
C LEU A 51 5.96 -1.00 6.06
N VAL A 52 5.38 -2.21 5.99
CA VAL A 52 4.08 -2.55 6.59
C VAL A 52 4.34 -3.47 7.76
N SER A 53 4.25 -2.92 8.97
CA SER A 53 4.64 -3.63 10.17
C SER A 53 3.43 -4.24 10.87
N SER A 54 3.64 -5.31 11.63
CA SER A 54 2.76 -5.74 12.71
C SER A 54 3.47 -5.58 14.07
N GLY A 55 2.89 -6.09 15.16
CA GLY A 55 3.57 -6.23 16.45
C GLY A 55 3.24 -5.19 17.51
N SER A 56 2.42 -4.16 17.19
CA SER A 56 1.93 -3.14 18.14
C SER A 56 1.30 -3.80 19.37
N ILE A 57 0.32 -4.68 19.18
CA ILE A 57 -0.36 -5.41 20.27
C ILE A 57 0.64 -6.20 21.12
N ALA A 58 1.56 -6.93 20.49
CA ALA A 58 2.52 -7.77 21.21
C ALA A 58 3.45 -6.94 22.10
N LEU A 59 3.95 -5.80 21.59
CA LEU A 59 4.78 -4.87 22.37
C LEU A 59 3.99 -4.19 23.49
N GLY A 60 2.74 -3.81 23.25
CA GLY A 60 1.91 -3.15 24.25
C GLY A 60 1.48 -4.06 25.40
N ARG A 61 1.27 -5.36 25.13
CA ARG A 61 0.90 -6.36 26.15
C ARG A 61 1.91 -6.44 27.27
N GLY A 62 3.20 -6.52 26.94
CA GLY A 62 4.27 -6.58 27.94
C GLY A 62 4.31 -5.33 28.82
N VAL A 63 3.99 -4.17 28.25
CA VAL A 63 3.96 -2.89 28.99
C VAL A 63 2.77 -2.81 29.93
N LEU A 64 1.61 -3.29 29.48
CA LEU A 64 0.36 -3.24 30.24
C LEU A 64 0.18 -4.40 31.22
N GLY A 65 1.13 -5.36 31.26
CA GLY A 65 1.02 -6.55 32.09
C GLY A 65 -0.13 -7.48 31.66
N LEU A 66 -0.53 -7.44 30.40
CA LEU A 66 -1.63 -8.26 29.87
C LEU A 66 -1.14 -9.71 29.64
N PRO A 67 -1.99 -10.72 29.88
CA PRO A 67 -1.60 -12.13 29.80
C PRO A 67 -1.25 -12.52 28.36
N ALA A 68 -0.51 -13.60 28.17
CA ALA A 68 -0.16 -14.20 26.87
C ALA A 68 -1.32 -15.03 26.23
N ALA A 69 -2.58 -14.66 26.47
CA ALA A 69 -3.78 -15.33 25.94
C ALA A 69 -4.50 -14.52 24.85
N ALA A 70 -5.61 -15.03 24.31
CA ALA A 70 -6.51 -14.20 23.51
C ALA A 70 -7.04 -13.04 24.38
N LEU A 71 -6.93 -11.82 23.86
CA LEU A 71 -7.40 -10.63 24.56
C LEU A 71 -8.80 -10.24 24.07
N PRO A 72 -9.67 -9.70 24.94
CA PRO A 72 -10.84 -8.94 24.51
C PRO A 72 -10.45 -7.81 23.54
N LEU A 73 -11.42 -7.34 22.76
CA LEU A 73 -11.19 -6.32 21.73
C LEU A 73 -10.58 -5.06 22.34
N GLU A 74 -11.20 -4.52 23.39
CA GLU A 74 -10.78 -3.31 24.07
C GLU A 74 -9.36 -3.42 24.67
N GLN A 75 -8.97 -4.60 25.17
CA GLN A 75 -7.61 -4.84 25.65
C GLN A 75 -6.61 -4.94 24.50
N SER A 76 -7.02 -5.51 23.36
CA SER A 76 -6.20 -5.57 22.15
C SER A 76 -5.97 -4.16 21.59
N GLN A 77 -7.01 -3.32 21.54
CA GLN A 77 -6.92 -1.93 21.09
C GLN A 77 -6.07 -1.08 22.05
N ALA A 78 -6.24 -1.24 23.36
CA ALA A 78 -5.39 -0.57 24.35
C ALA A 78 -3.92 -0.99 24.22
N ALA A 79 -3.66 -2.29 24.04
CA ALA A 79 -2.31 -2.80 23.81
C ALA A 79 -1.73 -2.27 22.48
N ALA A 80 -2.50 -2.24 21.40
CA ALA A 80 -2.08 -1.67 20.13
C ALA A 80 -1.69 -0.21 20.28
N ALA A 81 -2.53 0.62 20.90
CA ALA A 81 -2.26 2.04 21.10
C ALA A 81 -0.95 2.29 21.88
N VAL A 82 -0.72 1.54 22.95
CA VAL A 82 0.52 1.64 23.75
C VAL A 82 1.74 1.12 22.98
N GLY A 83 1.61 -0.04 22.35
CA GLY A 83 2.71 -0.68 21.65
C GLY A 83 3.06 0.00 20.32
N GLN A 84 2.12 0.71 19.70
CA GLN A 84 2.36 1.47 18.47
C GLN A 84 3.43 2.56 18.69
N ILE A 85 3.41 3.24 19.84
CA ILE A 85 4.45 4.22 20.20
C ILE A 85 5.83 3.56 20.26
N ARG A 86 5.92 2.36 20.86
CA ARG A 86 7.19 1.62 20.95
C ARG A 86 7.65 1.12 19.59
N LEU A 87 6.73 0.65 18.76
CA LEU A 87 7.01 0.19 17.40
C LEU A 87 7.54 1.34 16.55
N ALA A 88 6.87 2.50 16.59
CA ALA A 88 7.28 3.69 15.85
C ALA A 88 8.68 4.14 16.24
N ARG A 89 8.94 4.25 17.55
CA ARG A 89 10.25 4.60 18.10
C ARG A 89 11.34 3.61 17.67
N ALA A 90 11.03 2.32 17.69
CA ALA A 90 12.00 1.30 17.30
C ALA A 90 12.40 1.40 15.82
N TYR A 91 11.46 1.65 14.92
CA TYR A 91 11.76 1.89 13.50
C TYR A 91 12.52 3.19 13.30
N GLU A 92 12.10 4.27 13.96
CA GLU A 92 12.80 5.56 13.92
C GLU A 92 14.26 5.41 14.34
N GLU A 93 14.53 4.79 15.50
CA GLU A 93 15.90 4.57 16.00
C GLU A 93 16.73 3.64 15.10
N ALA A 94 16.11 2.63 14.49
CA ALA A 94 16.81 1.71 13.59
C ALA A 94 17.20 2.38 12.26
N LEU A 95 16.26 3.14 11.67
CA LEU A 95 16.45 3.81 10.38
C LEU A 95 17.30 5.08 10.48
N ALA A 96 17.24 5.79 11.62
CA ALA A 96 18.04 7.00 11.85
C ALA A 96 19.56 6.75 11.77
N LYS A 97 20.03 5.51 12.01
CA LYS A 97 21.44 5.13 11.83
C LYS A 97 21.94 5.26 10.38
N HIS A 98 21.01 5.29 9.44
CA HIS A 98 21.26 5.39 7.99
C HIS A 98 20.76 6.72 7.41
N ASP A 99 20.53 7.72 8.26
CA ASP A 99 19.94 9.02 7.88
C ASP A 99 18.58 8.89 7.17
N ILE A 100 17.86 7.79 7.43
CA ILE A 100 16.53 7.55 6.88
C ILE A 100 15.48 8.07 7.85
N ILE A 101 14.73 9.07 7.41
CA ILE A 101 13.57 9.58 8.12
C ILE A 101 12.43 8.55 8.01
N ALA A 102 11.92 8.09 9.15
CA ALA A 102 10.72 7.27 9.23
C ALA A 102 9.48 8.15 9.36
N GLY A 103 8.35 7.73 8.78
CA GLY A 103 7.08 8.43 8.97
C GLY A 103 5.93 7.48 9.24
N GLN A 104 5.20 7.71 10.33
CA GLN A 104 4.08 6.86 10.73
C GLN A 104 2.87 7.06 9.81
N VAL A 105 2.27 5.95 9.36
CA VAL A 105 0.96 5.94 8.70
C VAL A 105 0.07 4.90 9.39
N LEU A 106 -1.12 5.32 9.83
CA LEU A 106 -2.13 4.43 10.40
C LEU A 106 -3.37 4.48 9.51
N VAL A 107 -3.84 3.32 9.07
CA VAL A 107 -4.98 3.16 8.15
C VAL A 107 -5.80 1.94 8.53
N THR A 108 -7.04 1.86 8.09
CA THR A 108 -7.84 0.62 8.16
C THR A 108 -8.05 0.05 6.76
N LEU A 109 -8.44 -1.23 6.65
CA LEU A 109 -8.82 -1.79 5.35
C LEU A 109 -9.98 -1.04 4.68
N GLU A 110 -10.89 -0.49 5.48
CA GLU A 110 -12.06 0.27 4.99
C GLU A 110 -11.67 1.59 4.33
N ASP A 111 -10.52 2.17 4.68
CA ASP A 111 -10.05 3.42 4.07
C ASP A 111 -9.79 3.26 2.56
N SER A 112 -9.59 2.03 2.08
CA SER A 112 -9.49 1.72 0.65
C SER A 112 -10.84 1.77 -0.08
N HIS A 113 -11.96 1.60 0.64
CA HIS A 113 -13.32 1.65 0.09
C HIS A 113 -13.86 3.09 0.04
N ASP A 114 -13.45 3.95 0.98
CA ASP A 114 -13.74 5.39 0.93
C ASP A 114 -12.75 6.07 -0.04
N ARG A 115 -13.28 6.49 -1.18
CA ARG A 115 -12.52 7.13 -2.26
C ARG A 115 -11.71 8.35 -1.82
N ARG A 116 -12.27 9.18 -0.95
CA ARG A 116 -11.61 10.40 -0.49
C ARG A 116 -10.46 10.04 0.44
N ARG A 117 -10.66 9.07 1.35
CA ARG A 117 -9.61 8.58 2.24
C ARG A 117 -8.48 7.93 1.45
N TYR A 118 -8.81 7.04 0.51
CA TYR A 118 -7.84 6.44 -0.41
C TYR A 118 -6.93 7.48 -1.10
N LEU A 119 -7.50 8.52 -1.70
CA LEU A 119 -6.73 9.55 -2.41
C LEU A 119 -5.89 10.42 -1.48
N ASN A 120 -6.34 10.63 -0.25
CA ASN A 120 -5.57 11.35 0.75
C ASN A 120 -4.38 10.50 1.21
N SER A 121 -4.61 9.23 1.57
CA SER A 121 -3.56 8.29 1.97
C SER A 121 -2.50 8.13 0.87
N ARG A 122 -2.93 7.97 -0.39
CA ARG A 122 -2.02 7.94 -1.54
C ARG A 122 -1.18 9.21 -1.65
N ALA A 123 -1.82 10.37 -1.64
CA ALA A 123 -1.10 11.64 -1.82
C ALA A 123 -0.09 11.91 -0.68
N THR A 124 -0.46 11.57 0.56
CA THR A 124 0.45 11.67 1.71
C THR A 124 1.65 10.75 1.53
N MET A 125 1.44 9.46 1.23
CA MET A 125 2.55 8.52 1.03
C MET A 125 3.43 8.89 -0.17
N GLU A 126 2.86 9.33 -1.29
CA GLU A 126 3.66 9.82 -2.43
C GLU A 126 4.51 11.05 -2.06
N THR A 127 3.97 11.95 -1.25
CA THR A 127 4.71 13.13 -0.76
C THR A 127 5.83 12.71 0.21
N MET A 128 5.57 11.75 1.10
CA MET A 128 6.59 11.22 2.00
C MET A 128 7.75 10.62 1.20
N LEU A 129 7.45 9.78 0.20
CA LEU A 129 8.46 9.16 -0.65
C LEU A 129 9.27 10.21 -1.43
N SER A 130 8.62 11.24 -1.99
CA SER A 130 9.32 12.32 -2.71
C SER A 130 10.24 13.16 -1.82
N LEU A 131 9.96 13.22 -0.52
CA LEU A 131 10.80 13.85 0.50
C LEU A 131 11.88 12.90 1.05
N GLY A 132 12.00 11.68 0.53
CA GLY A 132 12.96 10.68 1.00
C GLY A 132 12.60 10.04 2.35
N VAL A 133 11.34 10.15 2.79
CA VAL A 133 10.84 9.48 3.99
C VAL A 133 10.48 8.03 3.66
N THR A 134 10.79 7.10 4.57
CA THR A 134 10.29 5.71 4.53
C THR A 134 9.01 5.61 5.37
N PRO A 135 7.82 5.44 4.75
CA PRO A 135 6.58 5.25 5.49
C PRO A 135 6.58 3.93 6.26
N ILE A 136 6.19 3.99 7.53
CA ILE A 136 5.94 2.85 8.42
C ILE A 136 4.43 2.74 8.61
N VAL A 137 3.81 1.87 7.83
CA VAL A 137 2.37 1.64 7.80
C VAL A 137 2.00 0.55 8.79
N ASN A 138 0.96 0.80 9.59
CA ASN A 138 0.30 -0.23 10.38
C ASN A 138 -1.22 0.02 10.38
N GLU A 139 -1.98 -0.97 10.83
CA GLU A 139 -3.41 -0.83 11.03
C GLU A 139 -3.70 0.17 12.16
N ASN A 140 -4.75 0.98 11.99
CA ASN A 140 -5.28 1.82 13.05
C ASN A 140 -6.21 1.00 13.97
N ASP A 141 -5.61 0.13 14.78
CA ASP A 141 -6.31 -0.82 15.65
C ASP A 141 -7.39 -0.16 16.55
N THR A 142 -7.24 1.11 16.92
CA THR A 142 -8.17 1.82 17.82
C THR A 142 -9.57 2.00 17.20
N ILE A 143 -9.65 2.11 15.87
CA ILE A 143 -10.91 2.32 15.15
C ILE A 143 -11.25 1.16 14.20
N ALA A 144 -10.37 0.18 14.07
CA ALA A 144 -10.66 -1.06 13.36
C ALA A 144 -11.70 -1.86 14.16
N THR A 145 -12.89 -2.03 13.57
CA THR A 145 -14.01 -2.76 14.17
C THR A 145 -14.15 -4.19 13.66
N ASP A 146 -13.52 -4.51 12.53
CA ASP A 146 -13.35 -5.89 12.12
C ASP A 146 -12.58 -6.61 13.23
N GLU A 147 -13.10 -7.75 13.69
CA GLU A 147 -12.47 -8.59 14.72
C GLU A 147 -10.97 -8.61 14.42
N ILE A 148 -10.13 -8.06 15.32
CA ILE A 148 -8.68 -7.94 15.12
C ILE A 148 -8.11 -9.33 14.83
N ARG A 149 -8.08 -9.68 13.55
CA ARG A 149 -7.81 -11.02 13.06
C ARG A 149 -6.36 -11.00 12.64
N TYR A 150 -5.54 -11.70 13.41
CA TYR A 150 -4.17 -12.03 13.02
C TYR A 150 -4.15 -12.49 11.55
N GLY A 151 -3.35 -11.82 10.72
CA GLY A 151 -3.28 -12.07 9.27
C GLY A 151 -3.72 -10.90 8.39
N ASP A 152 -4.29 -9.84 8.97
CA ASP A 152 -4.80 -8.75 8.15
C ASP A 152 -3.72 -7.87 7.52
N ASN A 153 -2.53 -7.80 8.14
CA ASN A 153 -1.45 -7.00 7.58
C ASN A 153 -0.92 -7.55 6.25
N ASP A 154 -1.19 -8.82 5.88
CA ASP A 154 -0.90 -9.32 4.52
C ASP A 154 -1.78 -8.58 3.50
N ARG A 155 -3.10 -8.46 3.78
CA ARG A 155 -4.05 -7.74 2.93
C ARG A 155 -3.81 -6.25 2.96
N LEU A 156 -3.53 -5.69 4.14
CA LEU A 156 -3.15 -4.29 4.28
C LEU A 156 -1.92 -3.97 3.42
N ALA A 157 -0.89 -4.83 3.44
CA ALA A 157 0.29 -4.61 2.64
C ALA A 157 0.01 -4.65 1.13
N ALA A 158 -0.85 -5.58 0.70
CA ALA A 158 -1.32 -5.60 -0.68
C ALA A 158 -2.10 -4.32 -1.03
N GLN A 159 -3.02 -3.87 -0.18
CA GLN A 159 -3.75 -2.62 -0.39
C GLN A 159 -2.82 -1.39 -0.43
N VAL A 160 -1.81 -1.33 0.44
CA VAL A 160 -0.78 -0.29 0.42
C VAL A 160 -0.03 -0.32 -0.90
N ALA A 161 0.41 -1.51 -1.35
CA ALA A 161 1.08 -1.68 -2.63
C ALA A 161 0.23 -1.18 -3.80
N VAL A 162 -1.06 -1.51 -3.84
CA VAL A 162 -2.01 -0.99 -4.85
C VAL A 162 -2.17 0.53 -4.73
N THR A 163 -2.29 1.04 -3.51
CA THR A 163 -2.53 2.47 -3.24
C THR A 163 -1.40 3.33 -3.75
N ILE A 164 -0.15 2.93 -3.51
CA ILE A 164 1.03 3.67 -3.94
C ILE A 164 1.56 3.25 -5.32
N GLY A 165 0.94 2.25 -5.96
CA GLY A 165 1.41 1.69 -7.23
C GLY A 165 2.80 1.10 -7.13
N ALA A 166 3.03 0.22 -6.15
CA ALA A 166 4.30 -0.48 -5.98
C ALA A 166 4.51 -1.54 -7.06
N ASP A 167 5.77 -1.72 -7.49
CA ASP A 167 6.12 -2.76 -8.46
C ASP A 167 6.25 -4.13 -7.78
N GLN A 168 6.67 -4.14 -6.51
CA GLN A 168 6.89 -5.37 -5.74
C GLN A 168 6.42 -5.28 -4.29
N LEU A 169 5.87 -6.39 -3.80
CA LEU A 169 5.48 -6.62 -2.42
C LEU A 169 6.18 -7.86 -1.87
N ILE A 170 6.94 -7.72 -0.79
CA ILE A 170 7.61 -8.84 -0.12
C ILE A 170 6.91 -9.12 1.20
N LEU A 171 6.34 -10.31 1.35
CA LEU A 171 5.80 -10.80 2.62
C LEU A 171 6.89 -11.61 3.33
N LEU A 172 7.55 -10.98 4.31
CA LEU A 172 8.46 -11.68 5.21
C LEU A 172 7.63 -12.49 6.22
N SER A 173 7.77 -13.82 6.18
CA SER A 173 7.00 -14.78 6.96
C SER A 173 7.89 -15.76 7.73
N ASP A 174 7.27 -16.61 8.53
CA ASP A 174 7.83 -17.83 9.13
C ASP A 174 7.88 -19.04 8.16
N VAL A 175 7.49 -18.84 6.91
CA VAL A 175 7.56 -19.82 5.81
C VAL A 175 8.32 -19.23 4.65
N ASP A 176 9.01 -20.08 3.89
CA ASP A 176 9.85 -19.72 2.74
C ASP A 176 9.08 -19.73 1.41
N GLY A 177 7.79 -20.01 1.39
CA GLY A 177 6.98 -19.97 0.17
C GLY A 177 5.67 -20.74 0.26
N LEU A 178 5.04 -20.91 -0.90
CA LEU A 178 3.90 -21.76 -1.15
C LEU A 178 4.38 -23.17 -1.54
N TYR A 179 3.65 -24.16 -1.05
CA TYR A 179 3.88 -25.57 -1.35
C TYR A 179 2.61 -26.19 -1.94
N THR A 180 2.78 -27.27 -2.71
CA THR A 180 1.65 -28.06 -3.27
C THR A 180 0.76 -28.69 -2.19
N ALA A 181 1.28 -28.85 -0.97
CA ALA A 181 0.56 -29.29 0.23
C ALA A 181 1.29 -28.74 1.46
N ASN A 182 0.71 -28.82 2.66
CA ASN A 182 1.39 -28.37 3.88
C ASN A 182 2.65 -29.24 4.16
N PRO A 183 3.88 -28.67 4.10
CA PRO A 183 5.11 -29.44 4.24
C PRO A 183 5.36 -29.94 5.67
N ARG A 184 4.63 -29.43 6.67
CA ARG A 184 4.67 -29.95 8.05
C ARG A 184 3.86 -31.24 8.22
N ILE A 185 2.98 -31.55 7.26
CA ILE A 185 2.06 -32.70 7.31
C ILE A 185 2.40 -33.72 6.21
N SER A 186 2.75 -33.25 5.02
CA SER A 186 3.06 -34.11 3.87
C SER A 186 4.53 -33.98 3.49
N SER A 187 5.25 -35.11 3.47
CA SER A 187 6.63 -35.19 2.98
C SER A 187 6.73 -34.99 1.47
N ASP A 188 5.64 -35.18 0.73
CA ASP A 188 5.59 -35.03 -0.73
C ASP A 188 5.30 -33.58 -1.16
N ALA A 189 5.16 -32.66 -0.21
CA ALA A 189 4.96 -31.24 -0.47
C ALA A 189 6.12 -30.65 -1.26
N LYS A 190 5.85 -30.12 -2.45
CA LYS A 190 6.83 -29.47 -3.31
C LYS A 190 6.70 -27.96 -3.20
N HIS A 191 7.82 -27.30 -2.97
CA HIS A 191 7.90 -25.84 -3.02
C HIS A 191 7.62 -25.35 -4.45
N LEU A 192 6.88 -24.25 -4.57
CA LEU A 192 6.64 -23.57 -5.84
C LEU A 192 7.53 -22.34 -5.92
N ASP A 193 8.49 -22.32 -6.84
CA ASP A 193 9.38 -21.17 -6.98
C ASP A 193 8.64 -19.97 -7.59
N ILE A 194 7.73 -20.24 -8.53
CA ILE A 194 6.98 -19.22 -9.26
C ILE A 194 5.53 -19.67 -9.45
N VAL A 195 4.61 -18.73 -9.23
CA VAL A 195 3.19 -18.82 -9.54
C VAL A 195 2.88 -17.74 -10.60
N GLU A 196 2.73 -18.15 -11.85
CA GLU A 196 2.45 -17.21 -12.94
C GLU A 196 1.05 -16.61 -12.86
N LYS A 197 0.08 -17.38 -12.35
CA LYS A 197 -1.29 -16.97 -12.16
C LYS A 197 -1.90 -17.71 -10.98
N ILE A 198 -2.69 -17.00 -10.19
CA ILE A 198 -3.46 -17.59 -9.10
C ILE A 198 -4.72 -18.21 -9.71
N THR A 199 -4.75 -19.53 -9.75
CA THR A 199 -5.90 -20.33 -10.21
C THR A 199 -6.63 -20.94 -9.01
N PRO A 200 -7.85 -21.48 -9.18
CA PRO A 200 -8.54 -22.20 -8.09
C PRO A 200 -7.68 -23.31 -7.46
N GLU A 201 -6.81 -23.97 -8.23
CA GLU A 201 -5.89 -24.98 -7.72
C GLU A 201 -4.83 -24.38 -6.79
N ILE A 202 -4.26 -23.22 -7.13
CA ILE A 202 -3.34 -22.47 -6.26
C ILE A 202 -4.05 -22.03 -4.98
N GLU A 203 -5.30 -21.57 -5.08
CA GLU A 203 -6.09 -21.19 -3.91
C GLU A 203 -6.35 -22.39 -3.00
N ALA A 204 -6.66 -23.56 -3.57
CA ALA A 204 -6.86 -24.79 -2.82
C ALA A 204 -5.59 -25.27 -2.08
N MET A 205 -4.38 -25.00 -2.63
CA MET A 205 -3.11 -25.31 -1.96
C MET A 205 -2.92 -24.55 -0.64
N ALA A 206 -3.62 -23.44 -0.44
CA ALA A 206 -3.57 -22.68 0.81
C ALA A 206 -4.33 -23.35 1.98
N GLY A 207 -5.13 -24.40 1.70
CA GLY A 207 -5.94 -25.15 2.65
C GLY A 207 -7.40 -24.68 2.75
N ASP A 208 -8.24 -25.48 3.42
CA ASP A 208 -9.67 -25.19 3.58
C ASP A 208 -9.97 -23.97 4.47
N VAL A 209 -10.95 -23.19 4.02
CA VAL A 209 -11.56 -22.07 4.75
C VAL A 209 -12.36 -22.63 5.94
N GLY A 210 -11.69 -22.94 7.06
CA GLY A 210 -12.39 -23.41 8.25
C GLY A 210 -11.56 -24.05 9.36
N SER A 211 -10.28 -24.37 9.14
CA SER A 211 -9.45 -24.86 10.26
C SER A 211 -9.22 -23.71 11.26
N SER A 212 -9.38 -23.99 12.55
CA SER A 212 -9.18 -23.02 13.64
C SER A 212 -7.75 -22.47 13.75
N LEU A 213 -6.81 -22.99 12.94
CA LEU A 213 -5.47 -22.44 12.70
C LEU A 213 -5.43 -21.31 11.64
N SER A 214 -6.56 -20.93 11.04
CA SER A 214 -6.68 -19.96 9.93
C SER A 214 -6.58 -18.47 10.35
N LYS A 215 -5.69 -18.17 11.29
CA LYS A 215 -5.34 -16.81 11.72
C LYS A 215 -3.94 -16.48 11.20
N GLY A 216 -3.86 -15.85 10.02
CA GLY A 216 -2.59 -15.39 9.41
C GLY A 216 -1.80 -16.44 8.62
N GLY A 217 -2.48 -17.49 8.15
CA GLY A 217 -1.88 -18.61 7.42
C GLY A 217 -1.56 -18.33 5.95
N MET A 218 -1.50 -19.39 5.14
CA MET A 218 -1.21 -19.29 3.71
C MET A 218 -2.36 -18.63 2.93
N ILE A 219 -3.61 -18.83 3.36
CA ILE A 219 -4.82 -18.26 2.70
C ILE A 219 -4.72 -16.73 2.61
N THR A 220 -4.35 -16.03 3.69
CA THR A 220 -4.23 -14.56 3.68
C THR A 220 -3.13 -14.07 2.74
N LYS A 221 -2.05 -14.83 2.61
CA LYS A 221 -0.95 -14.54 1.68
C LYS A 221 -1.38 -14.73 0.23
N ILE A 222 -2.15 -15.77 -0.09
CA ILE A 222 -2.71 -15.95 -1.44
C ILE A 222 -3.73 -14.86 -1.78
N MET A 223 -4.56 -14.45 -0.81
CA MET A 223 -5.46 -13.32 -1.01
C MET A 223 -4.70 -12.01 -1.27
N ALA A 224 -3.63 -11.75 -0.51
CA ALA A 224 -2.74 -10.61 -0.72
C ALA A 224 -2.07 -10.68 -2.10
N ALA A 225 -1.58 -11.87 -2.49
CA ALA A 225 -0.97 -12.09 -3.80
C ALA A 225 -1.94 -11.79 -4.94
N ARG A 226 -3.21 -12.18 -4.82
CA ARG A 226 -4.24 -11.87 -5.81
C ARG A 226 -4.46 -10.38 -5.95
N ILE A 227 -4.64 -9.68 -4.83
CA ILE A 227 -4.82 -8.21 -4.82
C ILE A 227 -3.61 -7.51 -5.45
N ALA A 228 -2.39 -7.89 -5.07
CA ALA A 228 -1.17 -7.29 -5.58
C ALA A 228 -0.96 -7.57 -7.08
N THR A 229 -1.04 -8.82 -7.50
CA THR A 229 -0.70 -9.23 -8.87
C THR A 229 -1.71 -8.73 -9.92
N GLU A 230 -3.00 -8.66 -9.58
CA GLU A 230 -4.03 -8.05 -10.43
C GLU A 230 -3.81 -6.54 -10.62
N ALA A 231 -3.25 -5.87 -9.61
CA ALA A 231 -2.87 -4.46 -9.66
C ALA A 231 -1.49 -4.22 -10.29
N GLY A 232 -0.85 -5.25 -10.84
CA GLY A 232 0.45 -5.13 -11.50
C GLY A 232 1.65 -5.12 -10.56
N CYS A 233 1.47 -5.51 -9.30
CA CYS A 233 2.53 -5.63 -8.31
C CYS A 233 2.92 -7.12 -8.17
N ALA A 234 4.18 -7.45 -8.46
CA ALA A 234 4.67 -8.80 -8.21
C ALA A 234 4.79 -9.03 -6.69
N MET A 235 4.47 -10.23 -6.22
CA MET A 235 4.56 -10.52 -4.78
C MET A 235 5.53 -11.65 -4.51
N ALA A 236 6.29 -11.59 -3.42
CA ALA A 236 7.07 -12.71 -2.93
C ALA A 236 6.65 -13.12 -1.52
N ILE A 237 6.64 -14.42 -1.24
CA ILE A 237 6.59 -14.98 0.12
C ILE A 237 7.97 -15.52 0.42
N ALA A 238 8.65 -14.94 1.42
CA ALA A 238 10.02 -15.29 1.77
C ALA A 238 10.16 -15.49 3.27
N LEU A 239 11.12 -16.33 3.66
CA LEU A 239 11.45 -16.55 5.07
C LEU A 239 12.12 -15.29 5.64
N GLY A 240 11.54 -14.73 6.69
CA GLY A 240 12.01 -13.51 7.34
C GLY A 240 12.71 -13.73 8.68
N THR A 241 12.90 -14.96 9.14
CA THR A 241 13.39 -15.25 10.50
C THR A 241 14.88 -14.97 10.70
N ALA A 242 15.66 -15.07 9.63
CA ALA A 242 17.08 -14.75 9.59
C ALA A 242 17.32 -13.24 9.62
N ASP A 243 18.50 -12.83 10.10
CA ASP A 243 18.97 -11.46 9.97
C ASP A 243 19.26 -11.13 8.49
N SER A 244 19.11 -9.85 8.12
CA SER A 244 19.22 -9.35 6.74
C SER A 244 18.37 -10.15 5.72
N PRO A 245 17.04 -10.27 5.95
CA PRO A 245 16.18 -11.14 5.14
C PRO A 245 16.07 -10.72 3.68
N LEU A 246 16.24 -9.43 3.36
CA LEU A 246 16.19 -8.95 1.97
C LEU A 246 17.52 -9.20 1.25
N ALA A 247 18.65 -9.13 1.96
CA ALA A 247 19.93 -9.63 1.43
C ALA A 247 19.86 -11.13 1.13
N ALA A 248 19.26 -11.92 2.02
CA ALA A 248 19.08 -13.36 1.79
C ALA A 248 18.26 -13.60 0.52
N LEU A 249 17.14 -12.89 0.34
CA LEU A 249 16.31 -12.96 -0.87
C LEU A 249 17.10 -12.63 -2.15
N GLU A 250 17.89 -11.55 -2.14
CA GLU A 250 18.73 -11.18 -3.30
C GLU A 250 19.82 -12.21 -3.62
N ASN A 251 20.29 -12.93 -2.60
CA ASN A 251 21.28 -13.99 -2.73
C ASN A 251 20.65 -15.36 -3.05
N GLY A 252 19.38 -15.39 -3.45
CA GLY A 252 18.72 -16.61 -3.91
C GLY A 252 18.17 -17.50 -2.79
N ALA A 253 17.83 -16.92 -1.63
CA ALA A 253 17.06 -17.65 -0.63
C ALA A 253 15.76 -18.21 -1.24
N ARG A 254 15.35 -19.40 -0.77
CA ARG A 254 14.12 -20.03 -1.24
C ARG A 254 12.92 -19.10 -1.00
N THR A 255 12.11 -18.93 -2.03
CA THR A 255 11.01 -17.95 -2.07
C THR A 255 10.03 -18.33 -3.16
N THR A 256 8.74 -18.13 -2.94
CA THR A 256 7.72 -18.17 -4.00
C THR A 256 7.44 -16.78 -4.53
N TRP A 257 7.64 -16.57 -5.83
CA TRP A 257 7.21 -15.36 -6.53
C TRP A 257 5.86 -15.54 -7.22
N PHE A 258 4.99 -14.56 -7.08
CA PHE A 258 3.72 -14.43 -7.78
C PHE A 258 3.88 -13.35 -8.86
N ALA A 259 3.70 -13.74 -10.12
CA ALA A 259 3.92 -12.83 -11.24
C ALA A 259 2.80 -11.77 -11.34
N ALA A 260 3.20 -10.52 -11.54
CA ALA A 260 2.27 -9.45 -11.86
C ALA A 260 1.54 -9.75 -13.18
N GLN A 261 0.23 -9.51 -13.22
CA GLN A 261 -0.59 -9.75 -14.43
C GLN A 261 -0.57 -8.55 -15.40
N THR A 262 0.07 -7.45 -15.00
CA THR A 262 0.16 -6.17 -15.70
C THR A 262 1.21 -5.29 -15.01
N ASP A 263 1.26 -4.00 -15.32
CA ASP A 263 2.02 -3.01 -14.56
C ASP A 263 1.10 -2.09 -13.73
N PRO A 264 1.61 -1.47 -12.65
CA PRO A 264 0.80 -0.64 -11.76
C PRO A 264 0.12 0.55 -12.43
N GLN A 265 0.74 1.14 -13.45
CA GLN A 265 0.18 2.29 -14.16
C GLN A 265 -1.00 1.87 -15.05
N ALA A 266 -0.85 0.76 -15.79
CA ALA A 266 -1.93 0.21 -16.60
C ALA A 266 -3.11 -0.28 -15.74
N ALA A 267 -2.85 -0.92 -14.60
CA ALA A 267 -3.88 -1.30 -13.64
C ALA A 267 -4.66 -0.07 -13.14
N ARG A 268 -3.93 0.98 -12.76
CA ARG A 268 -4.51 2.25 -12.30
C ARG A 268 -5.40 2.89 -13.38
N LYS A 269 -4.90 3.02 -14.60
CA LYS A 269 -5.66 3.61 -15.72
C LYS A 269 -6.91 2.79 -16.04
N ARG A 270 -6.84 1.46 -16.00
CA ARG A 270 -8.01 0.58 -16.19
C ARG A 270 -9.05 0.77 -15.10
N TRP A 271 -8.64 0.88 -13.84
CA TRP A 271 -9.54 1.18 -12.72
C TRP A 271 -10.26 2.52 -12.92
N ILE A 272 -9.53 3.56 -13.34
CA ILE A 272 -10.11 4.87 -13.66
C ILE A 272 -11.08 4.77 -14.85
N ALA A 273 -10.71 4.05 -15.91
CA ALA A 273 -11.51 3.91 -17.13
C ALA A 273 -12.85 3.16 -16.89
N ALA A 274 -12.87 2.19 -15.98
CA ALA A 274 -14.06 1.40 -15.66
C ALA A 274 -15.12 2.20 -14.88
N MET A 275 -14.75 3.34 -14.29
CA MET A 275 -15.64 4.13 -13.45
C MET A 275 -16.56 5.05 -14.26
N LYS A 276 -17.80 5.20 -13.77
CA LYS A 276 -18.77 6.16 -14.32
C LYS A 276 -18.46 7.58 -13.81
N PRO A 277 -18.36 8.58 -14.70
CA PRO A 277 -18.24 9.97 -14.30
C PRO A 277 -19.47 10.47 -13.51
N ALA A 278 -19.23 11.22 -12.45
CA ALA A 278 -20.27 11.95 -11.68
C ALA A 278 -20.58 13.32 -12.30
N GLY A 279 -19.68 13.84 -13.13
CA GLY A 279 -19.88 15.07 -13.91
C GLY A 279 -18.83 15.20 -15.01
N SER A 280 -18.70 16.39 -15.58
CA SER A 280 -17.73 16.67 -16.64
C SER A 280 -17.11 18.05 -16.53
N VAL A 281 -15.92 18.18 -17.12
CA VAL A 281 -15.22 19.44 -17.33
C VAL A 281 -14.90 19.59 -18.82
N THR A 282 -15.14 20.78 -19.35
CA THR A 282 -14.75 21.16 -20.71
C THR A 282 -13.42 21.90 -20.63
N ILE A 283 -12.50 21.58 -21.54
CA ILE A 283 -11.16 22.15 -21.56
C ILE A 283 -10.89 22.95 -22.83
N ASP A 284 -9.97 23.91 -22.75
CA ASP A 284 -9.49 24.64 -23.93
C ASP A 284 -8.46 23.84 -24.75
N ALA A 285 -8.09 24.38 -25.92
CA ALA A 285 -7.13 23.72 -26.83
C ALA A 285 -5.71 23.60 -26.25
N GLY A 286 -5.30 24.55 -25.40
CA GLY A 286 -4.00 24.54 -24.75
C GLY A 286 -3.91 23.42 -23.70
N ALA A 287 -4.97 23.27 -22.91
CA ALA A 287 -5.15 22.18 -21.98
C ALA A 287 -5.19 20.84 -22.70
N GLN A 288 -5.98 20.71 -23.79
CA GLN A 288 -6.02 19.49 -24.60
C GLN A 288 -4.62 19.10 -25.09
N ALA A 289 -3.86 20.04 -25.66
CA ALA A 289 -2.49 19.79 -26.10
C ALA A 289 -1.57 19.39 -24.95
N ALA A 290 -1.75 19.96 -23.76
CA ALA A 290 -1.00 19.58 -22.56
C ALA A 290 -1.33 18.15 -22.10
N LEU A 291 -2.60 17.76 -22.10
CA LEU A 291 -3.01 16.39 -21.73
C LEU A 291 -2.40 15.37 -22.70
N MET A 292 -2.40 15.65 -24.01
CA MET A 292 -1.78 14.78 -25.02
C MET A 292 -0.27 14.63 -24.86
N ARG A 293 0.40 15.56 -24.15
CA ARG A 293 1.82 15.46 -23.75
C ARG A 293 2.03 14.75 -22.41
N GLY A 294 0.98 14.26 -21.76
CA GLY A 294 1.03 13.58 -20.47
C GLY A 294 1.08 14.51 -19.25
N ASN A 295 0.67 15.78 -19.39
CA ASN A 295 0.60 16.72 -18.26
C ASN A 295 -0.72 16.60 -17.50
N SER A 296 -0.70 17.08 -16.25
CA SER A 296 -1.89 17.21 -15.41
C SER A 296 -2.84 18.29 -15.95
N LEU A 297 -4.13 18.15 -15.67
CA LEU A 297 -5.14 19.17 -15.98
C LEU A 297 -5.16 20.24 -14.89
N LEU A 298 -4.79 21.47 -15.26
CA LEU A 298 -4.80 22.63 -14.36
C LEU A 298 -6.14 23.40 -14.47
N PRO A 299 -6.57 24.11 -13.40
CA PRO A 299 -7.78 24.92 -13.44
C PRO A 299 -7.79 25.99 -14.55
N ALA A 300 -6.61 26.52 -14.89
CA ALA A 300 -6.41 27.51 -15.95
C ALA A 300 -6.95 27.06 -17.32
N GLY A 301 -6.94 25.74 -17.57
CA GLY A 301 -7.36 25.15 -18.83
C GLY A 301 -8.83 24.76 -18.90
N ILE A 302 -9.62 25.04 -17.86
CA ILE A 302 -11.03 24.66 -17.76
C ILE A 302 -11.90 25.81 -18.29
N SER A 303 -12.84 25.48 -19.18
CA SER A 303 -13.78 26.44 -19.78
C SER A 303 -15.24 26.23 -19.36
N ALA A 304 -15.61 25.02 -18.90
CA ALA A 304 -16.92 24.76 -18.31
C ALA A 304 -16.88 23.60 -17.29
N VAL A 305 -17.82 23.61 -16.33
CA VAL A 305 -18.00 22.54 -15.33
C VAL A 305 -19.47 22.16 -15.21
N THR A 306 -19.79 20.89 -15.51
CA THR A 306 -21.15 20.36 -15.56
C THR A 306 -21.36 19.22 -14.56
N GLY A 307 -22.54 19.18 -13.93
CA GLY A 307 -22.91 18.15 -12.94
C GLY A 307 -22.58 18.53 -11.49
N GLN A 308 -22.73 17.55 -10.60
CA GLN A 308 -22.37 17.65 -9.19
C GLN A 308 -21.41 16.51 -8.85
N PHE A 309 -20.28 16.87 -8.25
CA PHE A 309 -19.24 15.92 -7.87
C PHE A 309 -18.46 16.44 -6.68
N GLY A 310 -18.01 15.52 -5.84
CA GLY A 310 -17.12 15.76 -4.71
C GLY A 310 -15.65 15.59 -5.07
N ARG A 311 -14.78 15.88 -4.10
CA ARG A 311 -13.36 15.58 -4.24
C ARG A 311 -13.17 14.08 -4.34
N GLY A 312 -12.35 13.68 -5.30
CA GLY A 312 -12.05 12.31 -5.61
C GLY A 312 -12.98 11.68 -6.63
N ASP A 313 -14.10 12.30 -7.01
CA ASP A 313 -15.00 11.71 -8.01
C ASP A 313 -14.40 11.64 -9.42
N ILE A 314 -14.92 10.75 -10.28
CA ILE A 314 -14.55 10.76 -11.69
C ILE A 314 -15.28 11.95 -12.34
N VAL A 315 -14.51 12.76 -13.07
CA VAL A 315 -15.04 13.73 -14.02
C VAL A 315 -14.63 13.31 -15.43
N ALA A 316 -15.58 13.38 -16.36
CA ALA A 316 -15.27 13.26 -17.79
C ALA A 316 -14.56 14.55 -18.26
N ILE A 317 -13.56 14.40 -19.11
CA ILE A 317 -12.82 15.51 -19.70
C ILE A 317 -13.22 15.59 -21.16
N SER A 318 -13.77 16.72 -21.58
CA SER A 318 -14.25 16.93 -22.95
C SER A 318 -13.63 18.16 -23.59
N ASP A 319 -13.48 18.15 -24.91
CA ASP A 319 -13.10 19.34 -25.67
C ASP A 319 -14.27 20.32 -25.84
N ALA A 320 -14.00 21.49 -26.41
CA ALA A 320 -15.00 22.52 -26.69
C ALA A 320 -16.13 22.07 -27.65
N LYS A 321 -15.94 20.98 -28.40
CA LYS A 321 -16.95 20.39 -29.29
C LYS A 321 -17.79 19.31 -28.58
N GLY A 322 -17.52 19.04 -27.30
CA GLY A 322 -18.20 18.02 -26.51
C GLY A 322 -17.63 16.61 -26.70
N VAL A 323 -16.54 16.43 -27.46
CA VAL A 323 -15.89 15.13 -27.63
C VAL A 323 -15.22 14.75 -26.32
N LYS A 324 -15.56 13.58 -25.77
CA LYS A 324 -14.90 13.05 -24.58
C LYS A 324 -13.47 12.67 -24.95
N LEU A 325 -12.51 13.35 -24.33
CA LEU A 325 -11.08 13.14 -24.47
C LEU A 325 -10.50 12.20 -23.43
N GLY A 326 -11.25 11.92 -22.37
CA GLY A 326 -10.77 11.13 -21.24
C GLY A 326 -11.63 11.27 -20.00
N GLN A 327 -11.13 10.78 -18.87
CA GLN A 327 -11.70 11.00 -17.55
C GLN A 327 -10.64 10.85 -16.46
N GLY A 328 -10.90 11.43 -15.28
CA GLY A 328 -9.96 11.34 -14.17
C GLY A 328 -10.55 11.77 -12.84
N LEU A 329 -9.77 11.59 -11.78
CA LEU A 329 -10.18 11.92 -10.42
C LEU A 329 -9.97 13.41 -10.15
N THR A 330 -11.05 14.12 -9.85
CA THR A 330 -10.96 15.54 -9.49
C THR A 330 -10.43 15.73 -8.06
N ARG A 331 -9.59 16.73 -7.86
CA ARG A 331 -9.08 17.16 -6.54
C ARG A 331 -10.00 18.19 -5.86
N TYR A 332 -11.02 18.67 -6.58
CA TYR A 332 -11.94 19.72 -6.16
C TYR A 332 -13.39 19.29 -6.32
N THR A 333 -14.26 19.81 -5.48
CA THR A 333 -15.72 19.70 -5.68
C THR A 333 -16.15 20.50 -6.91
N ALA A 334 -17.35 20.23 -7.43
CA ALA A 334 -17.90 21.00 -8.55
C ALA A 334 -18.06 22.49 -8.23
N ALA A 335 -18.37 22.84 -6.98
CA ALA A 335 -18.49 24.22 -6.54
C ALA A 335 -17.14 24.94 -6.53
N GLU A 336 -16.10 24.29 -6.01
CA GLU A 336 -14.74 24.83 -6.02
C GLU A 336 -14.20 24.94 -7.44
N ALA A 337 -14.37 23.90 -8.27
CA ALA A 337 -13.91 23.87 -9.65
C ALA A 337 -14.49 25.02 -10.48
N ARG A 338 -15.76 25.40 -10.25
CA ARG A 338 -16.38 26.57 -10.90
C ARG A 338 -15.75 27.90 -10.48
N GLN A 339 -15.32 28.02 -9.23
CA GLN A 339 -14.71 29.25 -8.71
C GLN A 339 -13.28 29.44 -9.25
N ILE A 340 -12.51 28.36 -9.37
CA ILE A 340 -11.11 28.39 -9.85
C ILE A 340 -10.95 28.15 -11.35
N MET A 341 -12.05 27.99 -12.08
CA MET A 341 -12.06 27.80 -13.53
C MET A 341 -11.37 28.98 -14.23
N GLY A 342 -10.40 28.69 -15.11
CA GLY A 342 -9.62 29.70 -15.82
C GLY A 342 -8.57 30.41 -14.97
N ARG A 343 -8.37 30.00 -13.70
CA ARG A 343 -7.40 30.60 -12.77
C ARG A 343 -6.07 29.86 -12.79
N ARG A 344 -4.98 30.58 -12.56
CA ARG A 344 -3.67 29.99 -12.32
C ARG A 344 -3.61 29.33 -10.94
N SER A 345 -2.71 28.37 -10.77
CA SER A 345 -2.60 27.60 -9.52
C SER A 345 -2.23 28.46 -8.31
N ASP A 346 -1.49 29.55 -8.51
CA ASP A 346 -1.11 30.54 -7.47
C ASP A 346 -2.29 31.44 -7.03
N GLU A 347 -3.38 31.49 -7.79
CA GLU A 347 -4.58 32.24 -7.42
C GLU A 347 -5.55 31.42 -6.55
N ILE A 348 -5.41 30.10 -6.50
CA ILE A 348 -6.39 29.19 -5.86
C ILE A 348 -6.65 29.56 -4.39
N ALA A 349 -5.57 29.81 -3.64
CA ALA A 349 -5.67 30.11 -2.21
C ALA A 349 -6.50 31.37 -1.94
N SER A 350 -6.34 32.40 -2.78
CA SER A 350 -7.09 33.65 -2.67
C SER A 350 -8.58 33.48 -2.98
N VAL A 351 -8.93 32.57 -3.90
CA VAL A 351 -10.31 32.33 -4.34
C VAL A 351 -11.06 31.44 -3.36
N LEU A 352 -10.43 30.36 -2.90
CA LEU A 352 -11.08 29.35 -2.08
C LEU A 352 -10.91 29.58 -0.56
N GLY A 353 -10.01 30.49 -0.17
CA GLY A 353 -9.70 30.78 1.24
C GLY A 353 -8.83 29.72 1.93
N TYR A 354 -8.23 28.80 1.16
CA TYR A 354 -7.29 27.79 1.67
C TYR A 354 -6.33 27.33 0.58
N GLU A 355 -5.14 26.86 0.96
CA GLU A 355 -4.15 26.31 0.02
C GLU A 355 -4.65 25.05 -0.69
N GLY A 356 -4.82 25.15 -2.01
CA GLY A 356 -5.32 24.06 -2.84
C GLY A 356 -4.22 23.23 -3.50
N ARG A 357 -4.59 22.08 -4.07
CA ARG A 357 -3.68 21.30 -4.94
C ARG A 357 -3.57 21.97 -6.31
N ALA A 358 -2.37 22.17 -6.84
CA ALA A 358 -2.18 22.90 -8.10
C ALA A 358 -3.00 22.36 -9.29
N ALA A 359 -3.10 21.03 -9.45
CA ALA A 359 -3.85 20.38 -10.51
C ALA A 359 -5.31 20.12 -10.10
N LEU A 360 -6.24 20.31 -11.05
CA LEU A 360 -7.62 19.85 -10.92
C LEU A 360 -7.69 18.31 -11.03
N VAL A 361 -7.04 17.74 -12.04
CA VAL A 361 -6.87 16.28 -12.23
C VAL A 361 -5.38 16.02 -12.47
N HIS A 362 -4.79 15.13 -11.68
CA HIS A 362 -3.37 14.78 -11.84
C HIS A 362 -3.18 13.77 -12.99
N ARG A 363 -2.06 13.83 -13.70
CA ARG A 363 -1.77 12.90 -14.81
C ARG A 363 -1.83 11.42 -14.44
N ASP A 364 -1.43 11.07 -13.22
CA ASP A 364 -1.45 9.68 -12.72
C ASP A 364 -2.86 9.23 -12.30
N ASP A 365 -3.78 10.19 -12.18
CA ASP A 365 -5.18 10.00 -11.85
C ASP A 365 -6.09 10.29 -13.05
N MET A 366 -5.56 10.13 -14.27
CA MET A 366 -6.23 10.43 -15.53
C MET A 366 -6.00 9.34 -16.58
N VAL A 367 -7.03 9.09 -17.38
CA VAL A 367 -6.97 8.30 -18.61
C VAL A 367 -7.54 9.13 -19.75
N LEU A 368 -6.88 9.11 -20.91
CA LEU A 368 -7.31 9.78 -22.13
C LEU A 368 -7.94 8.76 -23.07
#